data_AF-A0A8X6H8L6-F1
#
_entry.id   AF-A0A8X6H8L6-F1
#
_cell.length_a   1.000
_cell.length_b   1.000
_cell.length_c   1.000
_cell.angle_alpha   90.00
_cell.angle_beta   90.00
_cell.angle_gamma   90.00
#
_symmetry.space_group_name_H-M   'P 1'
#
loop_
_entity.id
_entity.type
_entity.pdbx_description
1 polymer ?
#
loop_
_entity_poly.entity_id
_entity_poly.type
_entity_poly.pdbx_seq_one_letter_code
_entity_poly.pdbx_strand_id
1 'polypeptide(L)'
;MIPAAYARTKPQDEKKQNPEVVERIRDSFLRSPSQSTRRAGAELVVPHTTVWRVLRKRLKLKSYRYQMVQALKPTDKPLRKNFCVKNLWDHFRRT
;
A
#
# COMPACT_ATOMS: atom_id res chain seq x y z
N MET A 1 -27.25 25.59 -29.39
CA MET A 1 -27.43 25.75 -27.93
C MET A 1 -27.60 24.37 -27.31
N ILE A 2 -26.65 23.89 -26.50
CA ILE A 2 -26.77 22.61 -25.79
C ILE A 2 -27.40 22.89 -24.41
N PRO A 3 -28.44 22.14 -23.97
CA PRO A 3 -29.14 22.44 -22.71
C PRO A 3 -28.24 22.28 -21.48
N ALA A 4 -28.43 23.16 -20.48
CA ALA A 4 -27.73 23.17 -19.19
C ALA A 4 -27.95 21.92 -18.30
N ALA A 5 -28.56 20.86 -18.83
CA ALA A 5 -28.86 19.61 -18.12
C ALA A 5 -27.64 18.69 -17.96
N TYR A 6 -26.55 18.91 -18.69
CA TYR A 6 -25.30 18.13 -18.59
C TYR A 6 -24.24 18.77 -17.69
N ALA A 7 -24.62 19.70 -16.82
CA ALA A 7 -23.71 20.17 -15.78
C ALA A 7 -23.51 19.05 -14.74
N ARG A 8 -22.46 18.24 -14.91
CA ARG A 8 -21.89 17.41 -13.84
C ARG A 8 -21.42 18.35 -12.72
N THR A 9 -22.33 18.76 -11.85
CA THR A 9 -21.94 19.33 -10.56
C THR A 9 -21.15 18.22 -9.86
N LYS A 10 -19.85 18.46 -9.65
CA LYS A 10 -19.02 17.50 -8.90
C LYS A 10 -19.68 17.30 -7.54
N PRO A 11 -20.14 16.09 -7.17
CA PRO A 11 -20.76 15.90 -5.88
C PRO A 11 -19.69 16.08 -4.80
N GLN A 12 -19.74 17.22 -4.11
CA GLN A 12 -19.08 17.57 -2.84
C GLN A 12 -18.00 16.55 -2.42
N ASP A 13 -16.80 16.69 -2.99
CA ASP A 13 -15.67 15.79 -2.76
C ASP A 13 -15.05 15.94 -1.34
N GLU A 14 -15.71 16.66 -0.43
CA GLU A 14 -15.16 16.91 0.89
C GLU A 14 -16.16 16.80 2.04
N LYS A 15 -16.84 15.65 2.16
CA LYS A 15 -17.21 15.21 3.52
C LYS A 15 -15.91 14.99 4.30
N LYS A 16 -15.53 15.99 5.10
CA LYS A 16 -14.45 15.91 6.09
C LYS A 16 -14.81 14.76 7.04
N GLN A 17 -14.18 13.61 6.81
CA GLN A 17 -14.33 12.43 7.65
C GLN A 17 -13.91 12.83 9.06
N ASN A 18 -14.62 12.34 10.09
CA ASN A 18 -14.25 12.58 11.48
C ASN A 18 -12.76 12.19 11.66
N PRO A 19 -11.87 13.12 12.08
CA PRO A 19 -10.44 12.84 12.24
C PRO A 19 -10.18 11.64 13.15
N GLU A 20 -11.03 11.43 14.16
CA GLU A 20 -10.94 10.28 15.06
C GLU A 20 -11.09 8.94 14.33
N VAL A 21 -12.04 8.85 13.39
CA VAL A 21 -12.25 7.64 12.58
C VAL A 21 -11.06 7.39 11.66
N VAL A 22 -10.44 8.46 11.14
CA VAL A 22 -9.25 8.36 10.29
C VAL A 22 -8.07 7.77 11.07
N GLU A 23 -7.84 8.22 12.31
CA GLU A 23 -6.77 7.68 13.15
C GLU A 23 -7.06 6.23 13.58
N ARG A 24 -8.30 5.88 13.94
CA ARG A 24 -8.66 4.48 14.22
C ARG A 24 -8.39 3.54 13.04
N ILE A 25 -8.71 3.99 11.82
CA ILE A 25 -8.38 3.25 10.60
C ILE A 25 -6.86 3.16 10.45
N ARG A 26 -6.13 4.25 10.66
CA ARG A 26 -4.66 4.26 10.56
C ARG A 26 -4.03 3.25 11.51
N ASP A 27 -4.42 3.25 12.78
CA ASP A 27 -3.88 2.35 13.81
C ASP A 27 -4.15 0.88 13.48
N SER A 28 -5.35 0.56 12.96
CA SER A 28 -5.68 -0.82 12.55
C SER A 28 -4.74 -1.34 11.46
N PHE A 29 -4.45 -0.52 10.44
CA PHE A 29 -3.58 -0.91 9.33
C PHE A 29 -2.08 -0.79 9.65
N LEU A 30 -1.69 -0.01 10.66
CA LEU A 30 -0.34 -0.05 11.22
C LEU A 30 -0.11 -1.35 11.99
N ARG A 31 -1.11 -1.79 12.76
CA ARG A 31 -1.06 -3.06 13.51
C ARG A 31 -1.06 -4.27 12.57
N SER A 32 -1.90 -4.25 11.55
CA SER A 32 -2.09 -5.35 10.61
C SER A 32 -2.16 -4.85 9.15
N PRO A 33 -1.02 -4.61 8.48
CA PRO A 33 -1.00 -4.07 7.12
C PRO A 33 -1.69 -4.96 6.07
N SER A 34 -1.76 -6.27 6.33
CA SER A 34 -2.37 -7.26 5.44
C SER A 34 -3.88 -7.43 5.63
N GLN A 35 -4.50 -6.67 6.53
CA GLN A 35 -5.93 -6.78 6.80
C GLN A 35 -6.77 -6.32 5.61
N SER A 36 -7.93 -6.95 5.38
CA SER A 36 -8.85 -6.51 4.33
C SER A 36 -9.68 -5.31 4.77
N THR A 37 -10.05 -4.45 3.83
CA THR A 37 -10.90 -3.27 4.11
C THR A 37 -12.29 -3.65 4.64
N ARG A 38 -12.83 -4.79 4.20
CA ARG A 38 -14.09 -5.34 4.72
C ARG A 38 -13.96 -5.78 6.17
N ARG A 39 -12.88 -6.49 6.52
CA ARG A 39 -12.63 -6.94 7.88
C ARG A 39 -12.38 -5.75 8.82
N ALA A 40 -11.55 -4.79 8.40
CA ALA A 40 -11.33 -3.56 9.15
C ALA A 40 -12.63 -2.76 9.34
N GLY A 41 -13.49 -2.71 8.32
CA GLY A 41 -14.80 -2.07 8.43
C GLY A 41 -15.72 -2.77 9.45
N ALA A 42 -15.74 -4.10 9.48
CA ALA A 42 -16.50 -4.86 10.47
C ALA A 42 -15.96 -4.64 11.90
N GLU A 43 -14.63 -4.66 12.09
CA GLU A 43 -14.00 -4.46 13.40
C GLU A 43 -14.18 -3.02 13.93
N LEU A 44 -14.12 -2.03 13.05
CA LEU A 44 -14.26 -0.61 13.41
C LEU A 44 -15.71 -0.10 13.39
N VAL A 45 -16.67 -0.94 12.99
CA VAL A 45 -18.08 -0.57 12.77
C VAL A 45 -18.21 0.60 11.78
N VAL A 46 -17.41 0.56 10.71
CA VAL A 46 -17.39 1.57 9.64
C VAL A 46 -17.67 0.89 8.30
N PRO A 47 -18.49 1.48 7.41
CA PRO A 47 -18.69 0.95 6.07
C PRO A 47 -17.35 0.76 5.33
N HIS A 48 -17.14 -0.42 4.72
CA HIS A 48 -15.86 -0.72 4.07
C HIS A 48 -15.48 0.27 2.95
N THR A 49 -16.46 0.89 2.30
CA THR A 49 -16.26 1.93 1.28
C THR A 49 -15.64 3.21 1.87
N THR A 50 -16.02 3.55 3.10
CA THR A 50 -15.43 4.64 3.87
C THR A 50 -13.99 4.33 4.23
N VAL A 51 -13.72 3.12 4.74
CA VAL A 51 -12.35 2.65 5.02
C VAL A 51 -11.48 2.76 3.76
N TRP A 52 -11.95 2.25 2.63
CA TRP A 52 -11.25 2.36 1.35
C TRP A 52 -10.99 3.80 0.91
N ARG A 53 -11.98 4.70 1.07
CA ARG A 53 -11.85 6.12 0.73
C ARG A 53 -10.82 6.82 1.62
N VAL A 54 -10.83 6.56 2.92
CA VAL A 54 -9.86 7.12 3.88
C VAL A 54 -8.45 6.66 3.54
N LEU A 55 -8.25 5.35 3.32
CA LEU A 55 -6.95 4.79 2.94
C LEU A 55 -6.40 5.45 1.67
N ARG A 56 -7.23 5.56 0.62
CA ARG A 56 -6.80 6.05 -0.70
C ARG A 56 -6.65 7.56 -0.79
N LYS A 57 -7.56 8.33 -0.19
CA LYS A 57 -7.65 9.80 -0.38
C LYS A 57 -6.99 10.58 0.75
N ARG A 58 -7.10 10.13 2.00
CA ARG A 58 -6.60 10.85 3.17
C ARG A 58 -5.23 10.34 3.61
N LEU A 59 -5.11 9.03 3.88
CA LEU A 59 -3.86 8.42 4.35
C LEU A 59 -2.87 8.12 3.20
N LYS A 60 -3.33 8.12 1.95
CA LYS A 60 -2.54 7.82 0.74
C LYS A 60 -1.78 6.48 0.82
N LEU A 61 -2.32 5.52 1.57
CA LEU A 61 -1.76 4.19 1.68
C LEU A 61 -2.05 3.39 0.41
N LYS A 62 -1.04 2.70 -0.09
CA LYS A 62 -1.15 1.81 -1.25
C LYS A 62 -1.10 0.37 -0.77
N SER A 63 -1.97 -0.47 -1.33
CA SER A 63 -1.88 -1.92 -1.12
C SER A 63 -0.61 -2.42 -1.78
N TYR A 64 0.43 -2.66 -0.99
CA TYR A 64 1.65 -3.29 -1.47
C TYR A 64 1.58 -4.79 -1.17
N ARG A 65 1.72 -5.62 -2.20
CA ARG A 65 1.79 -7.07 -2.05
C ARG A 65 3.26 -7.47 -2.13
N TYR A 66 3.86 -7.78 -0.98
CA TYR A 66 5.20 -8.35 -0.94
C TYR A 66 5.13 -9.81 -1.40
N GLN A 67 5.81 -10.14 -2.50
CA GLN A 67 5.92 -11.51 -3.00
C GLN A 67 7.34 -12.02 -2.75
N MET A 68 7.50 -12.87 -1.73
CA MET A 68 8.75 -13.59 -1.50
C MET A 68 8.77 -14.81 -2.42
N VAL A 69 9.50 -14.73 -3.54
CA VAL A 69 9.54 -15.81 -4.56
C VAL A 69 10.49 -16.95 -4.15
N GLN A 70 11.46 -16.69 -3.27
CA GLN A 70 12.40 -17.68 -2.75
C GLN A 70 12.64 -17.42 -1.25
N ALA A 71 12.53 -18.45 -0.42
CA ALA A 71 12.90 -18.36 0.99
C ALA A 71 14.41 -18.15 1.10
N LEU A 72 14.84 -17.10 1.80
CA LEU A 72 16.25 -16.86 2.06
C LEU A 72 16.78 -17.88 3.07
N LYS A 73 17.74 -18.70 2.65
CA LYS A 73 18.54 -19.55 3.53
C LYS A 73 19.69 -18.73 4.13
N PRO A 74 20.18 -19.07 5.33
CA PRO A 74 21.35 -18.40 5.93
C PRO A 74 22.59 -18.42 5.01
N THR A 75 22.73 -19.47 4.18
CA THR A 75 23.79 -19.65 3.21
C THR A 75 23.70 -18.73 1.99
N ASP A 76 22.53 -18.16 1.68
CA ASP A 76 22.34 -17.42 0.44
C ASP A 76 23.07 -16.07 0.46
N LYS A 77 23.14 -15.41 1.63
CA LYS A 77 23.86 -14.14 1.78
C LYS A 77 25.36 -14.26 1.43
N PRO A 78 26.14 -15.17 2.04
CA PRO A 78 27.55 -15.32 1.70
C PRO A 78 27.74 -15.80 0.26
N LEU A 79 26.90 -16.72 -0.25
CA LEU A 79 26.99 -17.18 -1.64
C LEU A 79 26.75 -16.05 -2.66
N ARG A 80 25.75 -15.20 -2.44
CA ARG A 80 25.48 -14.04 -3.30
C ARG A 80 26.61 -13.02 -3.25
N LYS A 81 27.16 -12.75 -2.06
CA LYS A 81 28.33 -11.87 -1.91
C LYS A 81 29.53 -12.41 -2.68
N ASN A 82 29.83 -13.70 -2.52
CA ASN A 82 30.95 -14.36 -3.18
C ASN A 82 30.77 -14.39 -4.70
N PHE A 83 29.55 -14.63 -5.19
CA PHE A 83 29.23 -14.55 -6.61
C PHE A 83 29.53 -13.15 -7.18
N CYS A 84 29.03 -12.10 -6.53
CA CYS A 84 29.29 -10.73 -6.99
C CYS A 84 30.79 -10.40 -6.95
N VAL A 85 31.49 -10.71 -5.86
CA VAL A 85 32.93 -10.43 -5.74
C VAL A 85 33.72 -11.18 -6.80
N LYS A 86 33.51 -12.49 -6.96
CA LYS A 86 34.26 -13.31 -7.92
C LYS A 86 34.05 -12.84 -9.35
N ASN A 87 32.79 -12.64 -9.77
CA ASN A 87 32.49 -12.27 -11.15
C ASN A 87 32.83 -10.80 -11.46
N LEU A 88 32.66 -9.88 -10.51
CA LEU A 88 32.96 -8.45 -10.75
C LEU A 88 34.47 -8.21 -10.79
N TRP A 89 35.24 -8.88 -9.92
CA TRP A 89 36.70 -8.77 -9.90
C TRP A 89 37.35 -9.46 -11.09
N ASP A 90 36.85 -10.62 -11.52
CA ASP A 90 37.39 -11.34 -12.69
C ASP A 90 37.08 -10.62 -14.01
N HIS A 91 36.00 -9.85 -14.09
CA HIS A 91 35.66 -9.06 -15.27
C HIS A 91 36.53 -7.80 -15.40
N PHE A 92 36.72 -7.04 -14.31
CA PHE A 92 37.55 -5.83 -14.30
C PHE A 92 39.06 -6.07 -14.45
N ARG A 93 39.54 -7.31 -14.23
CA ARG A 93 40.96 -7.68 -14.40
C ARG A 93 41.32 -8.21 -15.79
N ARG A 94 40.31 -8.54 -16.61
CA ARG A 94 40.49 -9.06 -17.98
C ARG A 94 40.40 -7.98 -19.06
N THR A 95 39.91 -6.81 -18.72
CA THR A 95 40.08 -5.55 -19.48
C THR A 95 41.31 -4.82 -18.98
#